data_AF-B1FDE6-F1
#
_entry.id   AF-B1FDE6-F1
#
_cell.length_a   1.000
_cell.length_b   1.000
_cell.length_c   1.000
_cell.angle_alpha   90.00
_cell.angle_beta   90.00
_cell.angle_gamma   90.00
#
_symmetry.space_group_name_H-M   'P 1'
#
loop_
_entity.id
_entity.type
_entity.pdbx_description
1 polymer ?
#
loop_
_entity_poly.entity_id
_entity_poly.type
_entity_poly.pdbx_seq_one_letter_code
_entity_poly.pdbx_strand_id
1 'polypeptide(L)'
;MPRKRKEEVTIEPGKGLNLDPELIEQLVPGTLDRATINEQLAALKKAIFERALGGELAHHLGYEKGEAKPAGSTNHRNGTSRKRIATDDDLLDVEIPREREGTFDPVLIAKGERRFTGFDDKIIAMYARGMCVREIQGFLQEMYGIEVSPDFISTVTDAVIDEVREWQQRPLEPMYPVVFFDALRVKIRDEGVVRNKAIYLALALRNIVAKWTGSRHDWKSAMTRFALLYPERFNIGV
;
A
#
# COMPACT_ATOMS: atom_id res chain seq x y z
N MET A 1 2.90 -22.98 -9.67
CA MET A 1 3.69 -22.10 -10.57
C MET A 1 4.42 -21.09 -9.71
N PRO A 2 5.73 -20.85 -9.93
CA PRO A 2 6.46 -19.85 -9.16
C PRO A 2 5.92 -18.45 -9.50
N ARG A 3 5.50 -17.69 -8.49
CA ARG A 3 5.16 -16.27 -8.64
C ARG A 3 6.45 -15.55 -9.06
N LYS A 4 6.48 -14.96 -10.25
CA LYS A 4 7.54 -14.02 -10.63
C LYS A 4 7.58 -12.91 -9.57
N ARG A 5 8.75 -12.68 -8.98
CA ARG A 5 9.01 -11.56 -8.08
C ARG A 5 8.75 -10.27 -8.88
N LYS A 6 7.79 -9.44 -8.44
CA LYS A 6 7.51 -8.13 -9.07
C LYS A 6 8.81 -7.33 -9.06
N GLU A 7 9.25 -6.85 -10.21
CA GLU A 7 10.22 -5.75 -10.26
C GLU A 7 9.47 -4.50 -9.78
N GLU A 8 9.99 -3.83 -8.75
CA GLU A 8 9.44 -2.57 -8.25
C GLU A 8 9.65 -1.48 -9.31
N VAL A 9 8.67 -1.30 -10.18
CA VAL A 9 8.64 -0.17 -11.11
C VAL A 9 8.22 1.05 -10.30
N THR A 10 9.17 1.96 -10.04
CA THR A 10 8.88 3.26 -9.45
C THR A 10 8.10 4.09 -10.47
N ILE A 11 6.79 4.22 -10.28
CA ILE A 11 5.95 5.11 -11.08
C ILE A 11 6.23 6.53 -10.58
N GLU A 12 6.92 7.36 -11.38
CA GLU A 12 7.09 8.76 -11.03
C GLU A 12 5.72 9.46 -10.99
N PRO A 13 5.41 10.25 -9.94
CA PRO A 13 4.16 11.00 -9.89
C PRO A 13 4.15 11.99 -11.05
N GLY A 14 3.20 11.81 -11.99
CA GLY A 14 3.05 12.69 -13.13
C GLY A 14 2.82 14.14 -12.70
N LYS A 15 3.19 15.10 -13.56
CA LYS A 15 2.79 16.51 -13.39
C LYS A 15 1.27 16.54 -13.24
N GLY A 16 0.78 17.13 -12.13
CA GLY A 16 -0.66 17.24 -11.87
C GLY A 16 -1.41 17.81 -13.08
N LEU A 17 -2.62 17.33 -13.33
CA LEU A 17 -3.42 17.79 -14.46
C LEU A 17 -3.66 19.31 -14.34
N ASN A 18 -3.27 20.06 -15.37
CA ASN A 18 -3.79 21.41 -15.56
C ASN A 18 -5.14 21.27 -16.27
N LEU A 19 -6.23 21.32 -15.51
CA LEU A 19 -7.58 21.17 -16.05
C LEU A 19 -8.02 22.50 -16.65
N ASP A 20 -8.24 22.52 -17.97
CA ASP A 20 -8.79 23.70 -18.65
C ASP A 20 -10.18 24.05 -18.08
N PRO A 21 -10.48 25.33 -17.81
CA PRO A 21 -11.76 25.75 -17.24
C PRO A 21 -12.99 25.29 -18.05
N GLU A 22 -12.87 25.24 -19.38
CA GLU A 22 -13.92 24.75 -20.27
C GLU A 22 -14.22 23.25 -20.06
N LEU A 23 -13.20 22.45 -19.74
CA LEU A 23 -13.38 21.03 -19.43
C LEU A 23 -14.11 20.85 -18.09
N ILE A 24 -13.84 21.71 -17.11
CA ILE A 24 -14.54 21.72 -15.82
C ILE A 24 -16.02 22.09 -16.01
N GLU A 25 -16.32 23.06 -16.86
CA GLU A 25 -17.70 23.47 -17.17
C GLU A 25 -18.48 22.38 -17.93
N GLN A 26 -17.81 21.64 -18.82
CA GLN A 26 -18.40 20.46 -19.48
C GLN A 26 -18.64 19.30 -18.52
N LEU A 27 -17.73 19.08 -17.57
CA LEU A 27 -17.88 18.04 -16.55
C LEU A 27 -18.93 18.43 -15.50
N VAL A 28 -19.03 19.71 -15.14
CA VAL A 28 -19.95 20.23 -14.12
C VAL A 28 -20.89 21.28 -14.73
N PRO A 29 -21.94 20.87 -15.46
CA PRO A 29 -22.93 21.80 -16.02
C PRO A 29 -23.87 22.28 -14.90
N GLY A 30 -23.39 23.15 -14.02
CA GLY A 30 -24.15 23.78 -12.95
C GLY A 30 -24.05 23.08 -11.59
N THR A 31 -25.06 23.27 -10.73
CA THR A 31 -25.07 22.67 -9.39
C THR A 31 -25.41 21.18 -9.50
N LEU A 32 -24.39 20.34 -9.37
CA LEU A 32 -24.55 18.90 -9.26
C LEU A 32 -24.77 18.49 -7.80
N ASP A 33 -25.61 17.49 -7.57
CA ASP A 33 -25.69 16.83 -6.28
C ASP A 33 -24.48 15.90 -6.06
N ARG A 34 -24.25 15.50 -4.80
CA ARG A 34 -23.11 14.62 -4.45
C ARG A 34 -23.13 13.29 -5.21
N ALA A 35 -24.31 12.77 -5.50
CA ALA A 35 -24.47 11.51 -6.23
C ALA A 35 -23.98 11.63 -7.68
N THR A 36 -24.39 12.68 -8.39
CA THR A 36 -23.98 12.90 -9.79
C THR A 36 -22.49 13.21 -9.90
N ILE A 37 -21.93 13.94 -8.93
CA ILE A 37 -20.48 14.19 -8.87
C ILE A 37 -19.71 12.87 -8.77
N ASN A 38 -20.13 11.97 -7.88
CA ASN A 38 -19.47 10.67 -7.71
C ASN A 38 -19.61 9.80 -8.96
N GLU A 39 -20.77 9.80 -9.62
CA GLU A 39 -20.97 9.06 -10.88
C GLU A 39 -20.06 9.56 -12.01
N GLN A 40 -19.95 10.88 -12.17
CA GLN A 40 -19.07 11.47 -13.18
C GLN A 40 -17.58 11.22 -12.87
N LEU A 41 -17.18 11.33 -11.60
CA LEU A 41 -15.82 11.01 -11.18
C LEU A 41 -15.51 9.52 -11.43
N ALA A 42 -16.43 8.61 -11.14
CA ALA A 42 -16.28 7.20 -11.43
C ALA A 42 -16.15 6.94 -12.94
N ALA A 43 -16.95 7.61 -13.77
CA ALA A 43 -16.87 7.52 -15.23
C ALA A 43 -15.52 8.06 -15.76
N LEU A 44 -15.03 9.18 -15.23
CA LEU A 44 -13.74 9.76 -15.58
C LEU A 44 -12.58 8.85 -15.16
N LYS A 45 -12.59 8.37 -13.92
CA LYS A 45 -11.60 7.39 -13.41
C LYS A 45 -11.55 6.18 -14.34
N LYS A 46 -12.71 5.59 -14.67
CA LYS A 46 -12.82 4.46 -15.61
C LYS A 46 -12.18 4.79 -16.96
N ALA A 47 -12.51 5.92 -17.56
CA ALA A 47 -11.97 6.31 -18.87
C ALA A 47 -10.45 6.49 -18.85
N ILE A 48 -9.91 7.06 -17.77
CA ILE A 48 -8.46 7.21 -17.57
C ILE A 48 -7.79 5.83 -17.48
N PHE A 49 -8.33 4.90 -16.69
CA PHE A 49 -7.80 3.54 -16.57
C PHE A 49 -7.80 2.80 -17.91
N GLU A 50 -8.92 2.81 -18.63
CA GLU A 50 -9.03 2.13 -19.92
C GLU A 50 -8.08 2.72 -20.96
N ARG A 51 -7.88 4.04 -20.96
CA ARG A 51 -6.95 4.71 -21.87
C ARG A 51 -5.49 4.41 -21.53
N ALA A 52 -5.12 4.43 -20.25
CA ALA A 52 -3.78 4.09 -19.79
C ALA A 52 -3.43 2.64 -20.14
N LEU A 53 -4.32 1.69 -19.83
CA LEU A 53 -4.15 0.27 -20.20
C LEU A 53 -4.08 0.07 -21.73
N GLY A 54 -4.87 0.84 -22.49
CA GLY A 54 -4.82 0.85 -23.95
C GLY A 54 -3.45 1.27 -24.50
N GLY A 55 -2.84 2.28 -23.86
CA GLY A 55 -1.49 2.76 -24.15
C GLY A 55 -0.41 1.76 -23.77
N GLU A 56 -0.51 1.09 -22.61
CA GLU A 56 0.41 0.00 -22.25
C GLU A 56 0.38 -1.12 -23.29
N LEU A 57 -0.81 -1.52 -23.76
CA LEU A 57 -0.93 -2.53 -24.81
C LEU A 57 -0.38 -2.04 -26.15
N ALA A 58 -0.55 -0.75 -26.48
CA ALA A 58 0.04 -0.16 -27.68
C ALA A 58 1.56 -0.23 -27.65
N HIS A 59 2.15 0.15 -26.53
CA HIS A 59 3.59 0.05 -26.29
C HIS A 59 4.09 -1.40 -26.38
N HIS A 60 3.37 -2.35 -25.76
CA HIS A 60 3.72 -3.78 -25.81
C HIS A 60 3.66 -4.36 -27.22
N LEU A 61 2.66 -3.97 -28.03
CA LEU A 61 2.50 -4.47 -29.40
C LEU A 61 3.34 -3.70 -30.43
N GLY A 62 3.78 -2.48 -30.10
CA GLY A 62 4.52 -1.59 -30.99
C GLY A 62 3.66 -0.86 -32.03
N TYR A 63 2.34 -0.79 -31.85
CA TYR A 63 1.42 -0.07 -32.75
C TYR A 63 0.09 0.31 -32.08
N GLU A 64 -0.54 1.38 -32.56
CA GLU A 64 -1.80 1.89 -32.00
C GLU A 64 -3.04 1.12 -32.45
N LYS A 65 -4.15 1.33 -31.75
CA LYS A 65 -5.44 0.75 -32.14
C LYS A 65 -5.88 1.34 -33.48
N GLY A 66 -6.00 0.49 -34.50
CA GLY A 66 -6.43 0.88 -35.85
C GLY A 66 -5.29 1.11 -36.83
N GLU A 67 -4.04 1.07 -36.36
CA GLU A 67 -2.86 1.15 -37.24
C GLU A 67 -2.50 -0.21 -37.84
N ALA A 68 -1.77 -0.15 -38.96
CA ALA A 68 -1.25 -1.33 -39.61
C ALA A 68 -0.23 -2.03 -38.71
N LYS A 69 -0.34 -3.36 -38.65
CA LYS A 69 0.54 -4.20 -37.84
C LYS A 69 1.99 -4.12 -38.36
N PRO A 70 3.00 -4.04 -37.46
CA PRO A 70 4.40 -4.15 -37.84
C PRO A 70 4.70 -5.47 -38.57
N ALA A 71 5.48 -5.40 -39.64
CA ALA A 71 5.88 -6.57 -40.41
C ALA A 71 6.67 -7.55 -39.53
N GLY A 72 6.25 -8.82 -39.49
CA GLY A 72 6.88 -9.88 -38.69
C GLY A 72 6.29 -10.11 -37.30
N SER A 73 5.39 -9.24 -36.81
CA SER A 73 4.66 -9.51 -35.57
C SER A 73 3.59 -10.59 -35.80
N THR A 74 3.47 -11.57 -34.90
CA THR A 74 2.42 -12.61 -34.90
C THR A 74 1.27 -12.24 -33.98
N ASN A 75 1.57 -11.57 -32.87
CA ASN A 75 0.62 -11.14 -31.86
C ASN A 75 -0.27 -9.97 -32.34
N HIS A 76 -1.50 -9.88 -31.83
CA HIS A 76 -2.45 -8.81 -32.19
C HIS A 76 -3.48 -8.58 -31.10
N ARG A 77 -4.12 -7.40 -31.11
CA ARG A 77 -5.22 -7.06 -30.20
C ARG A 77 -6.40 -8.01 -30.38
N ASN A 78 -6.96 -8.51 -29.29
CA ASN A 78 -8.04 -9.50 -29.27
C ASN A 78 -9.13 -9.10 -28.26
N GLY A 79 -9.75 -7.94 -28.50
CA GLY A 79 -10.85 -7.43 -27.70
C GLY A 79 -10.46 -6.98 -26.29
N THR A 80 -11.45 -6.95 -25.40
CA THR A 80 -11.31 -6.54 -23.99
C THR A 80 -11.89 -7.62 -23.06
N SER A 81 -11.49 -7.59 -21.79
CA SER A 81 -12.10 -8.40 -20.74
C SER A 81 -12.48 -7.51 -19.57
N ARG A 82 -13.69 -7.70 -19.06
CA ARG A 82 -14.18 -6.95 -17.90
C ARG A 82 -13.45 -7.39 -16.65
N LYS A 83 -13.00 -6.42 -15.86
CA LYS A 83 -12.46 -6.62 -14.51
C LYS A 83 -13.02 -5.58 -13.57
N ARG A 84 -13.54 -6.03 -12.43
CA ARG A 84 -13.93 -5.17 -11.33
C ARG A 84 -12.73 -4.89 -10.44
N ILE A 85 -12.43 -3.62 -10.24
CA ILE A 85 -11.28 -3.13 -9.47
C ILE A 85 -11.80 -2.24 -8.35
N ALA A 86 -11.35 -2.50 -7.12
CA ALA A 86 -11.54 -1.56 -6.03
C ALA A 86 -10.45 -0.48 -6.09
N THR A 87 -10.88 0.75 -6.28
CA THR A 87 -10.07 1.95 -6.09
C THR A 87 -10.30 2.49 -4.69
N ASP A 88 -9.61 3.57 -4.33
CA ASP A 88 -9.73 4.19 -3.00
C ASP A 88 -11.17 4.56 -2.65
N ASP A 89 -11.93 5.13 -3.59
CA ASP A 89 -13.29 5.63 -3.31
C ASP A 89 -14.41 4.80 -3.95
N ASP A 90 -14.09 3.97 -4.96
CA ASP A 90 -15.11 3.35 -5.83
C ASP A 90 -14.75 1.93 -6.30
N LEU A 91 -15.77 1.11 -6.53
CA LEU A 91 -15.65 -0.11 -7.34
C LEU A 91 -15.83 0.24 -8.82
N LEU A 92 -14.77 0.11 -9.61
CA LEU A 92 -14.77 0.40 -11.04
C LEU A 92 -14.83 -0.89 -11.86
N ASP A 93 -15.80 -0.96 -12.77
CA ASP A 93 -15.85 -1.98 -13.82
C ASP A 93 -15.10 -1.46 -15.06
N VAL A 94 -13.86 -1.91 -15.24
CA VAL A 94 -12.99 -1.50 -16.34
C VAL A 94 -12.87 -2.60 -17.41
N GLU A 95 -12.71 -2.17 -18.66
CA GLU A 95 -12.40 -3.04 -19.78
C GLU A 95 -10.89 -3.13 -20.02
N ILE A 96 -10.30 -4.27 -19.65
CA ILE A 96 -8.86 -4.49 -19.83
C ILE A 96 -8.60 -4.99 -21.25
N PRO A 97 -7.76 -4.31 -22.03
CA PRO A 97 -7.46 -4.70 -23.39
C PRO A 97 -6.62 -5.98 -23.41
N ARG A 98 -6.87 -6.84 -24.39
CA ARG A 98 -6.23 -8.15 -24.53
C ARG A 98 -5.53 -8.28 -25.86
N GLU A 99 -4.60 -9.22 -25.88
CA GLU A 99 -3.91 -9.67 -27.07
C GLU A 99 -4.14 -11.17 -27.31
N ARG A 100 -3.73 -11.63 -28.49
CA ARG A 100 -3.95 -13.01 -28.92
C ARG A 100 -3.05 -14.00 -28.19
N GLU A 101 -1.78 -13.66 -27.99
CA GLU A 101 -0.79 -14.60 -27.45
C GLU A 101 -0.74 -14.64 -25.91
N GLY A 102 -1.35 -13.65 -25.24
CA GLY A 102 -1.51 -13.64 -23.78
C GLY A 102 -0.24 -13.32 -22.98
N THR A 103 0.81 -12.84 -23.65
CA THR A 103 2.11 -12.41 -23.10
C THR A 103 2.04 -11.05 -22.38
N PHE A 104 1.13 -10.16 -22.75
CA PHE A 104 0.93 -8.84 -22.16
C PHE A 104 0.58 -8.95 -20.68
N ASP A 105 1.38 -8.35 -19.80
CA ASP A 105 1.14 -8.24 -18.36
C ASP A 105 1.11 -6.76 -17.98
N PRO A 106 -0.09 -6.16 -17.76
CA PRO A 106 -0.20 -4.73 -17.50
C PRO A 106 0.49 -4.34 -16.20
N VAL A 107 1.17 -3.18 -16.20
CA VAL A 107 1.87 -2.66 -15.03
C VAL A 107 0.88 -1.94 -14.11
N LEU A 108 0.00 -1.11 -14.67
CA LEU A 108 -1.00 -0.35 -13.92
C LEU A 108 -1.94 -1.25 -13.10
N ILE A 109 -2.37 -2.38 -13.68
CA ILE A 109 -3.27 -3.36 -13.04
C ILE A 109 -2.82 -4.78 -13.46
N ALA A 110 -2.03 -5.45 -12.62
CA ALA A 110 -1.49 -6.77 -12.96
C ALA A 110 -2.58 -7.84 -13.13
N LYS A 111 -2.22 -8.95 -13.80
CA LYS A 111 -3.12 -10.11 -13.92
C LYS A 111 -3.54 -10.63 -12.54
N GLY A 112 -4.85 -10.75 -12.33
CA GLY A 112 -5.44 -11.17 -11.05
C GLY A 112 -5.55 -10.08 -9.98
N GLU A 113 -4.88 -8.93 -10.13
CA GLU A 113 -4.89 -7.82 -9.17
C GLU A 113 -6.19 -7.01 -9.24
N ARG A 114 -7.07 -7.14 -8.25
CA ARG A 114 -8.38 -6.45 -8.24
C ARG A 114 -8.40 -5.16 -7.40
N ARG A 115 -7.24 -4.68 -6.95
CA ARG A 115 -7.11 -3.53 -6.05
C ARG A 115 -5.94 -2.66 -6.48
N PHE A 116 -6.06 -1.35 -6.30
CA PHE A 116 -4.98 -0.40 -6.54
C PHE A 116 -4.06 -0.33 -5.31
N THR A 117 -2.75 -0.35 -5.53
CA THR A 117 -1.73 -0.32 -4.46
C THR A 117 -1.78 1.02 -3.72
N GLY A 118 -1.99 0.96 -2.40
CA GLY A 118 -2.24 2.10 -1.50
C GLY A 118 -3.38 1.83 -0.50
N PHE A 119 -4.29 0.91 -0.85
CA PHE A 119 -5.34 0.43 0.06
C PHE A 119 -4.76 -0.36 1.24
N ASP A 120 -3.76 -1.20 0.97
CA ASP A 120 -3.10 -2.03 1.97
C ASP A 120 -2.32 -1.17 2.98
N ASP A 121 -1.68 -0.09 2.53
CA ASP A 121 -0.99 0.87 3.40
C ASP A 121 -1.95 1.55 4.38
N LYS A 122 -3.18 1.84 3.95
CA LYS A 122 -4.23 2.39 4.83
C LYS A 122 -4.65 1.37 5.87
N ILE A 123 -4.80 0.09 5.51
CA ILE A 123 -5.08 -1.00 6.45
C ILE A 123 -3.96 -1.10 7.49
N ILE A 124 -2.70 -1.10 7.05
CA ILE A 124 -1.52 -1.16 7.92
C ILE A 124 -1.50 0.06 8.84
N ALA A 125 -1.76 1.26 8.32
CA ALA A 125 -1.78 2.50 9.09
C ALA A 125 -2.91 2.55 10.14
N MET A 126 -4.07 1.95 9.85
CA MET A 126 -5.18 1.81 10.81
C MET A 126 -4.86 0.77 11.89
N TYR A 127 -4.29 -0.37 11.51
CA TYR A 127 -3.85 -1.40 12.44
C TYR A 127 -2.75 -0.87 13.38
N ALA A 128 -1.78 -0.13 12.85
CA ALA A 128 -0.72 0.52 13.62
C ALA A 128 -1.24 1.57 14.62
N ARG A 129 -2.43 2.14 14.37
CA ARG A 129 -3.12 3.04 15.31
C ARG A 129 -3.92 2.31 16.39
N GLY A 130 -3.93 0.97 16.38
CA GLY A 130 -4.59 0.15 17.39
C GLY A 130 -6.06 -0.16 17.09
N MET A 131 -6.54 0.09 15.87
CA MET A 131 -7.90 -0.29 15.47
C MET A 131 -8.00 -1.80 15.35
N CYS A 132 -9.07 -2.40 15.88
CA CYS A 132 -9.34 -3.81 15.69
C CYS A 132 -9.81 -4.12 14.27
N VAL A 133 -9.65 -5.37 13.83
CA VAL A 133 -10.04 -5.82 12.48
C VAL A 133 -11.48 -5.45 12.13
N ARG A 134 -12.40 -5.51 13.11
CA ARG A 134 -13.82 -5.13 12.91
C ARG A 134 -14.01 -3.62 12.75
N GLU A 135 -13.25 -2.81 13.49
CA GLU A 135 -13.26 -1.35 13.34
C GLU A 135 -12.70 -0.93 11.99
N ILE A 136 -11.60 -1.56 11.56
CA ILE A 136 -11.02 -1.35 10.23
C ILE A 136 -12.04 -1.70 9.15
N GLN A 137 -12.72 -2.84 9.27
CA GLN A 137 -13.77 -3.26 8.33
C GLN A 137 -14.91 -2.24 8.27
N GLY A 138 -15.43 -1.79 9.42
CA GLY A 138 -16.49 -0.79 9.50
C GLY A 138 -16.07 0.55 8.90
N PHE A 139 -14.86 1.02 9.24
CA PHE A 139 -14.31 2.26 8.71
C PHE A 139 -14.14 2.22 7.19
N LEU A 140 -13.65 1.10 6.66
CA LEU A 140 -13.49 0.93 5.21
C LEU A 140 -14.83 0.91 4.48
N GLN A 141 -15.86 0.30 5.09
CA GLN A 141 -17.21 0.32 4.53
C GLN A 141 -17.83 1.72 4.56
N GLU A 142 -17.67 2.46 5.66
CA GLU A 142 -18.30 3.77 5.86
C GLU A 142 -17.63 4.87 5.02
N MET A 143 -16.30 4.91 5.02
CA MET A 143 -15.55 5.97 4.33
C MET A 143 -15.39 5.72 2.84
N TYR A 144 -15.25 4.46 2.44
CA TYR A 144 -14.89 4.08 1.06
C TYR A 144 -15.95 3.20 0.38
N GLY A 145 -16.99 2.75 1.08
CA GLY A 145 -18.02 1.87 0.49
C GLY A 145 -17.52 0.47 0.13
N ILE A 146 -16.35 0.06 0.64
CA ILE A 146 -15.69 -1.19 0.26
C ILE A 146 -15.95 -2.27 1.32
N GLU A 147 -16.65 -3.33 0.93
CA GLU A 147 -16.78 -4.51 1.76
C GLU A 147 -15.48 -5.34 1.73
N VAL A 148 -14.88 -5.52 2.90
CA VAL A 148 -13.64 -6.28 3.07
C VAL A 148 -13.88 -7.42 4.06
N SER A 149 -13.35 -8.60 3.79
CA SER A 149 -13.40 -9.72 4.74
C SER A 149 -12.37 -9.54 5.87
N PRO A 150 -12.67 -9.99 7.10
CA PRO A 150 -11.71 -10.01 8.20
C PRO A 150 -10.42 -10.79 7.89
N ASP A 151 -10.56 -11.89 7.13
CA ASP A 151 -9.43 -12.71 6.69
C ASP A 151 -8.48 -11.93 5.77
N PHE A 152 -9.04 -11.06 4.92
CA PHE A 152 -8.23 -10.21 4.07
C PHE A 152 -7.44 -9.19 4.88
N ILE A 153 -8.08 -8.51 5.83
CA ILE A 153 -7.40 -7.54 6.72
C ILE A 153 -6.26 -8.24 7.46
N SER A 154 -6.52 -9.45 7.98
CA SER A 154 -5.50 -10.26 8.67
C SER A 154 -4.33 -10.61 7.75
N THR A 155 -4.61 -11.02 6.50
CA THR A 155 -3.57 -11.33 5.51
C THR A 155 -2.69 -10.12 5.19
N VAL A 156 -3.29 -8.92 5.08
CA VAL A 156 -2.54 -7.68 4.83
C VAL A 156 -1.67 -7.31 6.03
N THR A 157 -2.21 -7.40 7.25
CA THR A 157 -1.43 -7.13 8.46
C THR A 157 -0.32 -8.15 8.68
N ASP A 158 -0.55 -9.41 8.30
CA ASP A 158 0.43 -10.49 8.41
C ASP A 158 1.59 -10.31 7.43
N ALA A 159 1.38 -9.67 6.28
CA ALA A 159 2.45 -9.38 5.32
C ALA A 159 3.57 -8.51 5.92
N VAL A 160 3.24 -7.65 6.89
CA VAL A 160 4.20 -6.79 7.58
C VAL A 160 5.04 -7.56 8.62
N ILE A 161 4.64 -8.79 9.00
CA ILE A 161 5.36 -9.59 10.01
C ILE A 161 6.79 -9.89 9.56
N ASP A 162 7.01 -10.13 8.27
CA ASP A 162 8.36 -10.42 7.75
C ASP A 162 9.25 -9.18 7.79
N GLU A 163 8.70 -7.99 7.49
CA GLU A 163 9.41 -6.71 7.65
C GLU A 163 9.71 -6.42 9.13
N VAL A 164 8.75 -6.72 10.03
CA VAL A 164 8.98 -6.62 11.47
C VAL A 164 10.12 -7.54 11.86
N ARG A 165 10.11 -8.81 11.43
CA ARG A 165 11.19 -9.77 11.71
C ARG A 165 12.54 -9.26 11.23
N GLU A 166 12.63 -8.73 10.01
CA GLU A 166 13.86 -8.15 9.47
C GLU A 166 14.32 -6.95 10.32
N TRP A 167 13.40 -6.07 10.70
CA TRP A 167 13.70 -4.93 11.54
C TRP A 167 14.14 -5.33 12.96
N GLN A 168 13.55 -6.39 13.54
CA GLN A 168 14.05 -7.04 14.75
C GLN A 168 15.11 -8.10 14.46
N GLN A 169 15.72 -8.11 13.27
CA GLN A 169 16.97 -8.79 12.97
C GLN A 169 18.11 -7.80 12.67
N ARG A 170 17.81 -6.54 12.39
CA ARG A 170 18.77 -5.48 12.02
C ARG A 170 20.00 -5.41 12.94
N PRO A 171 21.20 -5.13 12.39
CA PRO A 171 22.40 -4.97 13.18
C PRO A 171 22.28 -3.77 14.12
N LEU A 172 22.78 -3.96 15.35
CA LEU A 172 22.84 -2.91 16.37
C LEU A 172 24.19 -2.21 16.32
N GLU A 173 24.24 -0.99 16.83
CA GLU A 173 25.51 -0.27 16.97
C GLU A 173 26.35 -0.90 18.10
N PRO A 174 27.69 -0.83 18.01
CA PRO A 174 28.56 -1.42 19.03
C PRO A 174 28.40 -0.81 20.43
N MET A 175 27.89 0.43 20.55
CA MET A 175 27.82 1.16 21.80
C MET A 175 26.52 1.96 21.92
N TYR A 176 25.81 1.79 23.04
CA TYR A 176 24.68 2.61 23.46
C TYR A 176 24.97 3.20 24.84
N PRO A 177 25.15 4.53 24.98
CA PRO A 177 25.51 5.15 26.26
C PRO A 177 24.48 4.95 27.38
N VAL A 178 23.19 4.91 27.03
CA VAL A 178 22.09 4.70 27.97
C VAL A 178 21.05 3.80 27.32
N VAL A 179 20.57 2.80 28.06
CA VAL A 179 19.48 1.90 27.69
C VAL A 179 18.45 1.86 28.81
N PHE A 180 17.19 2.08 28.47
CA PHE A 180 16.05 1.95 29.36
C PHE A 180 15.38 0.60 29.11
N PHE A 181 15.00 -0.09 30.17
CA PHE A 181 14.20 -1.31 30.11
C PHE A 181 12.84 -1.03 30.73
N ASP A 182 11.78 -1.41 30.05
CA ASP A 182 10.40 -1.31 30.51
C ASP A 182 9.66 -2.64 30.26
N ALA A 183 8.54 -2.86 30.94
CA ALA A 183 7.73 -4.06 30.80
C ALA A 183 6.23 -3.72 30.82
N LEU A 184 5.55 -4.00 29.71
CA LEU A 184 4.10 -3.91 29.60
C LEU A 184 3.46 -5.26 29.93
N ARG A 185 2.57 -5.32 30.93
CA ARG A 185 1.80 -6.53 31.24
C ARG A 185 0.56 -6.61 30.35
N VAL A 186 0.46 -7.67 29.55
CA VAL A 186 -0.66 -7.91 28.62
C VAL A 186 -1.24 -9.29 28.84
N LYS A 187 -2.58 -9.40 28.73
CA LYS A 187 -3.30 -10.67 28.73
C LYS A 187 -3.18 -11.31 27.35
N ILE A 188 -2.50 -12.44 27.27
CA ILE A 188 -2.28 -13.18 26.02
C ILE A 188 -2.88 -14.57 26.19
N ARG A 189 -3.61 -15.04 25.17
CA ARG A 189 -4.05 -16.43 25.10
C ARG A 189 -2.89 -17.30 24.66
N ASP A 190 -2.53 -18.24 25.51
CA ASP A 190 -1.40 -19.15 25.32
C ASP A 190 -1.87 -20.55 25.66
N GLU A 191 -1.72 -21.49 24.71
CA GLU A 191 -2.19 -22.88 24.86
C GLU A 191 -3.64 -23.00 25.35
N GLY A 192 -4.52 -22.10 24.87
CA GLY A 192 -5.95 -22.08 25.23
C GLY A 192 -6.28 -21.38 26.55
N VAL A 193 -5.29 -20.96 27.35
CA VAL A 193 -5.50 -20.24 28.61
C VAL A 193 -5.03 -18.79 28.49
N VAL A 194 -5.84 -17.84 28.97
CA VAL A 194 -5.43 -16.42 29.02
C VAL A 194 -4.52 -16.20 30.23
N ARG A 195 -3.27 -15.83 29.98
CA ARG A 195 -2.26 -15.56 31.02
C ARG A 195 -1.76 -14.11 30.92
N ASN A 196 -1.43 -13.52 32.06
CA ASN A 196 -0.73 -12.23 32.09
C ASN A 196 0.74 -12.47 31.74
N LYS A 197 1.19 -12.02 30.57
CA LYS A 197 2.59 -12.04 30.13
C LYS A 197 3.18 -10.63 30.19
N ALA A 198 4.49 -10.53 30.41
CA ALA A 198 5.22 -9.27 30.27
C ALA A 198 5.82 -9.18 28.87
N ILE A 199 5.56 -8.08 28.19
CA ILE A 199 6.27 -7.67 26.97
C ILE A 199 7.33 -6.68 27.42
N TYR A 200 8.59 -7.05 27.28
CA TYR A 200 9.69 -6.18 27.66
C TYR A 200 10.11 -5.31 26.47
N LEU A 201 10.34 -4.02 26.72
CA LEU A 201 10.84 -3.06 25.76
C LEU A 201 12.22 -2.60 26.23
N ALA A 202 13.20 -2.61 25.33
CA ALA A 202 14.48 -1.96 25.56
C ALA A 202 14.61 -0.74 24.62
N LEU A 203 14.85 0.43 25.19
CA LEU A 203 14.94 1.71 24.49
C LEU A 203 16.34 2.30 24.69
N ALA A 204 17.12 2.43 23.62
CA ALA A 204 18.51 2.88 23.71
C ALA A 204 18.74 4.22 23.00
N LEU A 205 19.55 5.09 23.59
CA LEU A 205 19.95 6.36 22.98
C LEU A 205 21.09 6.17 21.97
N ARG A 206 20.85 6.53 20.72
CA ARG A 206 21.86 6.53 19.64
C ARG A 206 22.61 7.86 19.56
N ASN A 207 23.89 7.76 19.22
CA ASN A 207 24.68 8.85 18.64
C ASN A 207 24.62 10.20 19.37
N ILE A 208 24.84 10.19 20.69
CA ILE A 208 24.97 11.44 21.48
C ILE A 208 26.33 12.10 21.26
N VAL A 209 27.35 11.33 20.90
CA VAL A 209 28.76 11.79 20.91
C VAL A 209 29.23 12.38 19.58
N ALA A 210 28.67 12.00 18.41
CA ALA A 210 29.20 12.50 17.12
C ALA A 210 28.90 13.98 16.82
N LYS A 211 27.89 14.57 17.48
CA LYS A 211 27.61 16.02 17.46
C LYS A 211 26.95 16.41 18.79
N TRP A 212 27.73 16.52 19.85
CA TRP A 212 27.25 17.11 21.10
C TRP A 212 27.28 18.64 20.95
N THR A 213 26.15 19.24 20.53
CA THR A 213 26.01 20.70 20.36
C THR A 213 25.27 21.38 21.51
N GLY A 214 25.34 20.82 22.72
CA GLY A 214 24.81 21.41 23.96
C GLY A 214 23.60 20.69 24.57
N SER A 215 23.20 21.13 25.76
CA SER A 215 22.07 20.60 26.53
C SER A 215 20.75 20.84 25.79
N ARG A 216 20.12 19.76 25.31
CA ARG A 216 18.77 19.82 24.76
C ARG A 216 17.77 19.71 25.90
N HIS A 217 16.95 20.73 26.04
CA HIS A 217 15.95 20.84 27.10
C HIS A 217 14.57 20.28 26.69
N ASP A 218 14.43 19.78 25.45
CA ASP A 218 13.17 19.25 24.92
C ASP A 218 13.29 17.76 24.56
N TRP A 219 12.42 16.96 25.18
CA TRP A 219 12.38 15.50 25.06
C TRP A 219 11.93 15.03 23.66
N LYS A 220 11.13 15.83 22.92
CA LYS A 220 10.68 15.49 21.56
C LYS A 220 11.83 15.36 20.58
N SER A 221 12.84 16.21 20.72
CA SER A 221 14.05 16.18 19.88
C SER A 221 14.97 14.97 20.18
N ALA A 222 14.79 14.30 21.31
CA ALA A 222 15.52 13.09 21.68
C ALA A 222 14.81 11.82 21.18
N MET A 223 13.49 11.85 20.95
CA MET A 223 12.71 10.69 20.48
C MET A 223 13.27 10.06 19.20
N THR A 224 13.75 10.88 18.26
CA THR A 224 14.33 10.42 16.98
C THR A 224 15.63 9.63 17.15
N ARG A 225 16.20 9.59 18.36
CA ARG A 225 17.44 8.88 18.67
C ARG A 225 17.21 7.56 19.41
N PHE A 226 15.97 7.21 19.74
CA PHE A 226 15.68 5.95 20.41
C PHE A 226 15.62 4.79 19.41
N ALA A 227 16.25 3.68 19.77
CA ALA A 227 15.99 2.39 19.14
C ALA A 227 15.27 1.47 20.11
N LEU A 228 14.17 0.90 19.65
CA LEU A 228 13.51 -0.26 20.22
C LEU A 228 14.37 -1.51 19.99
N LEU A 229 14.63 -2.24 21.06
CA LEU A 229 15.45 -3.44 21.16
C LEU A 229 14.62 -4.52 21.86
N TYR A 230 14.82 -5.78 21.46
CA TYR A 230 14.07 -6.92 21.98
C TYR A 230 14.91 -7.74 22.95
N PRO A 231 14.32 -8.30 24.02
CA PRO A 231 15.05 -9.04 25.05
C PRO A 231 15.74 -10.28 24.53
N GLU A 232 15.10 -10.99 23.59
CA GLU A 232 15.60 -12.25 23.03
C GLU A 232 16.91 -12.08 22.24
N ARG A 233 17.30 -10.84 21.95
CA ARG A 233 18.59 -10.50 21.33
C ARG A 233 19.74 -10.36 22.32
N PHE A 234 19.43 -10.27 23.61
CA PHE A 234 20.43 -10.17 24.66
C PHE A 234 20.59 -11.55 25.31
N ASN A 235 21.68 -12.24 25.01
CA ASN A 235 22.16 -13.31 25.87
C ASN A 235 22.67 -12.67 27.16
N ILE A 236 21.75 -12.49 28.12
CA ILE A 236 22.12 -12.24 29.51
C ILE A 236 22.63 -13.59 30.01
N GLY A 237 23.93 -13.83 29.82
CA GLY A 237 24.59 -14.97 30.42
C GLY A 237 24.32 -14.96 31.92
N VAL A 238 23.62 -15.98 32.40
CA VAL A 238 23.63 -16.36 33.80
C VAL A 238 24.88 -17.20 34.04
#